data_AF-A0A8J7AWF4-F1
#
_entry.id   AF-A0A8J7AWF4-F1
#
_cell.length_a   1.000
_cell.length_b   1.000
_cell.length_c   1.000
_cell.angle_alpha   90.00
_cell.angle_beta   90.00
_cell.angle_gamma   90.00
#
_symmetry.space_group_name_H-M   'P 1'
#
loop_
_entity.id
_entity.type
_entity.pdbx_description
1 polymer ?
#
loop_
_entity_poly.entity_id
_entity_poly.type
_entity_poly.pdbx_seq_one_letter_code
_entity_poly.pdbx_strand_id
1 'polypeptide(L)'
;TPTPSPEITATLISGLSAYGRLYDLPNSPDQVQGILGTLLRLYQPDWPTPLVDVIAQQVLDGLTLEDLKNAIVSRASSALAKAAHRWQQRLSDQAKGVLTTYVQRYRPTVTPDTLSSMATSVIPLVNDGVITRSEAIGLVSLVVQTFDLESAIRGSIPAELAAVVNATSAALAQTLAIILNQKPMAEAVSETVTAYIEKYAPGLVNIGSDLIATALSAVLKNQVDFNLDVQLTVIDQALLIEQVSFQLNALRQSPLPSKPAWAIAAQVNTAVEQYLHNRGDQVDLTAGLVSDDGLSISSPLTSTRRPADPPASDSPALG
;
A
#
# COMPACT_ATOMS: atom_id res chain seq x y z
N THR A 1 -15.33 -17.31 13.43
CA THR A 1 -14.84 -16.48 12.32
C THR A 1 -15.61 -16.84 11.07
N PRO A 2 -16.09 -15.87 10.27
CA PRO A 2 -16.68 -16.19 8.97
C PRO A 2 -15.60 -16.81 8.08
N THR A 3 -15.93 -17.91 7.41
CA THR A 3 -15.09 -18.52 6.37
C THR A 3 -15.36 -17.78 5.06
N PRO A 4 -14.34 -17.45 4.24
CA PRO A 4 -14.60 -16.81 2.96
C PRO A 4 -15.40 -17.77 2.09
N SER A 5 -16.35 -17.26 1.30
CA SER A 5 -17.00 -18.10 0.30
C SER A 5 -15.97 -18.60 -0.71
N PRO A 6 -16.13 -19.81 -1.27
CA PRO A 6 -15.21 -20.35 -2.28
C PRO A 6 -15.00 -19.42 -3.47
N GLU A 7 -16.06 -18.69 -3.84
CA GLU A 7 -16.04 -17.71 -4.93
C GLU A 7 -15.12 -16.51 -4.62
N ILE A 8 -15.14 -16.00 -3.38
CA ILE A 8 -14.27 -14.89 -2.96
C ILE A 8 -12.82 -15.34 -2.96
N THR A 9 -12.54 -16.51 -2.38
CA THR A 9 -11.19 -17.09 -2.38
C THR A 9 -10.66 -17.28 -3.80
N ALA A 10 -11.47 -17.86 -4.70
CA ALA A 10 -11.08 -18.04 -6.10
C ALA A 10 -10.83 -16.72 -6.84
N THR A 11 -11.67 -15.70 -6.58
CA THR A 11 -11.52 -14.36 -7.16
C THR A 11 -10.22 -13.70 -6.71
N LEU A 12 -9.90 -13.78 -5.41
CA LEU A 12 -8.68 -13.20 -4.85
C LEU A 12 -7.41 -13.90 -5.35
N ILE A 13 -7.41 -15.24 -5.39
CA ILE A 13 -6.30 -16.02 -5.94
C ILE A 13 -6.11 -15.71 -7.43
N SER A 14 -7.20 -15.61 -8.20
CA SER A 14 -7.15 -15.27 -9.63
C SER A 14 -6.69 -13.83 -9.87
N GLY A 15 -7.09 -12.89 -9.02
CA GLY A 15 -6.62 -11.51 -9.04
C GLY A 15 -5.13 -11.40 -8.67
N LEU A 16 -4.68 -12.12 -7.64
CA LEU A 16 -3.29 -12.16 -7.21
C LEU A 16 -2.39 -12.81 -8.27
N SER A 17 -2.82 -13.92 -8.88
CA SER A 17 -2.10 -14.54 -10.00
C SER A 17 -2.03 -13.60 -11.21
N ALA A 18 -3.12 -12.90 -11.55
CA ALA A 18 -3.12 -11.90 -12.62
C ALA A 18 -2.17 -10.73 -12.31
N TYR A 19 -2.13 -10.27 -11.05
CA TYR A 19 -1.19 -9.25 -10.58
C TYR A 19 0.25 -9.73 -10.77
N GLY A 20 0.56 -10.94 -10.31
CA GLY A 20 1.87 -11.57 -10.47
C GLY A 20 2.32 -11.64 -11.92
N ARG A 21 1.43 -12.02 -12.85
CA ARG A 21 1.75 -12.06 -14.28
C ARG A 21 1.97 -10.67 -14.89
N LEU A 22 1.36 -9.62 -14.37
CA LEU A 22 1.48 -8.28 -14.95
C LEU A 22 2.63 -7.46 -14.36
N TYR A 23 2.92 -7.64 -13.07
CA TYR A 23 3.75 -6.73 -12.29
C TYR A 23 4.80 -7.44 -11.41
N ASP A 24 4.87 -8.77 -11.49
CA ASP A 24 5.58 -9.64 -10.54
C ASP A 24 4.99 -9.61 -9.12
N LEU A 25 5.12 -10.73 -8.41
CA LEU A 25 4.66 -10.82 -7.02
C LEU A 25 5.76 -10.31 -6.08
N PRO A 26 5.39 -9.53 -5.05
CA PRO A 26 6.35 -9.09 -4.05
C PRO A 26 6.76 -10.25 -3.13
N ASN A 27 8.02 -10.24 -2.70
CA ASN A 27 8.59 -11.25 -1.78
C ASN A 27 8.28 -10.98 -0.30
N SER A 28 7.37 -10.04 -0.01
CA SER A 28 7.01 -9.65 1.36
C SER A 28 5.58 -10.10 1.64
N PRO A 29 5.35 -10.91 2.70
CA PRO A 29 4.00 -11.37 3.05
C PRO A 29 3.06 -10.19 3.33
N ASP A 30 3.59 -9.12 3.94
CA ASP A 30 2.88 -7.86 4.18
C ASP A 30 2.37 -7.21 2.88
N GLN A 31 3.20 -7.21 1.83
CA GLN A 31 2.81 -6.66 0.53
C GLN A 31 1.80 -7.56 -0.17
N VAL A 32 1.97 -8.89 -0.12
CA VAL A 32 0.99 -9.84 -0.66
C VAL A 32 -0.35 -9.69 0.05
N GLN A 33 -0.34 -9.55 1.38
CA GLN A 33 -1.53 -9.30 2.17
C GLN A 33 -2.19 -7.97 1.79
N GLY A 34 -1.41 -6.90 1.62
CA GLY A 34 -1.92 -5.61 1.17
C GLY A 34 -2.53 -5.65 -0.23
N ILE A 35 -1.96 -6.42 -1.16
CA ILE A 35 -2.55 -6.68 -2.47
C ILE A 35 -3.88 -7.40 -2.32
N LEU A 36 -3.95 -8.48 -1.52
CA LEU A 36 -5.19 -9.23 -1.27
C LEU A 36 -6.28 -8.34 -0.64
N GLY A 37 -5.93 -7.49 0.33
CA GLY A 37 -6.83 -6.50 0.92
C GLY A 37 -7.35 -5.50 -0.10
N THR A 38 -6.46 -5.00 -0.97
CA THR A 38 -6.83 -4.07 -2.06
C THR A 38 -7.77 -4.73 -3.06
N LEU A 39 -7.46 -5.96 -3.51
CA LEU A 39 -8.29 -6.74 -4.42
C LEU A 39 -9.68 -6.96 -3.83
N LEU A 40 -9.75 -7.34 -2.54
CA LEU A 40 -11.02 -7.60 -1.87
C LEU A 40 -11.85 -6.34 -1.69
N ARG A 41 -11.25 -5.22 -1.26
CA ARG A 41 -11.97 -3.95 -1.13
C ARG A 41 -12.49 -3.45 -2.48
N LEU A 42 -11.74 -3.63 -3.55
CA LEU A 42 -12.18 -3.27 -4.91
C LEU A 42 -13.29 -4.20 -5.43
N TYR A 43 -13.28 -5.47 -5.02
CA TYR A 43 -14.32 -6.44 -5.39
C TYR A 43 -15.60 -6.28 -4.54
N GLN A 44 -15.46 -5.92 -3.26
CA GLN A 44 -16.53 -5.77 -2.27
C GLN A 44 -16.40 -4.41 -1.55
N PRO A 45 -16.77 -3.30 -2.21
CA PRO A 45 -16.55 -1.95 -1.68
C PRO A 45 -17.37 -1.63 -0.44
N ASP A 46 -18.52 -2.29 -0.25
CA ASP A 46 -19.43 -2.04 0.88
C ASP A 46 -19.04 -2.79 2.15
N TRP A 47 -17.97 -3.60 2.11
CA TRP A 47 -17.56 -4.41 3.24
C TRP A 47 -16.81 -3.56 4.30
N PRO A 48 -17.10 -3.79 5.60
CA PRO A 48 -16.33 -3.17 6.67
C PRO A 48 -14.84 -3.54 6.59
N THR A 49 -13.95 -2.58 6.84
CA THR A 49 -12.49 -2.82 6.82
C THR A 49 -12.02 -4.00 7.66
N PRO A 50 -12.54 -4.27 8.88
CA PRO A 50 -12.06 -5.40 9.66
C PRO A 50 -12.41 -6.73 9.00
N LEU A 51 -13.54 -6.81 8.29
CA LEU A 51 -13.92 -8.01 7.55
C LEU A 51 -12.99 -8.25 6.37
N VAL A 52 -12.63 -7.18 5.64
CA VAL A 52 -11.66 -7.26 4.54
C VAL A 52 -10.31 -7.80 5.04
N ASP A 53 -9.80 -7.29 6.16
CA ASP A 53 -8.54 -7.75 6.75
C ASP A 53 -8.57 -9.22 7.19
N VAL A 54 -9.68 -9.67 7.81
CA VAL A 54 -9.86 -11.06 8.22
C VAL A 54 -9.82 -12.00 7.01
N ILE A 55 -10.58 -11.68 5.96
CA ILE A 55 -10.64 -12.54 4.77
C ILE A 55 -9.32 -12.52 4.00
N ALA A 56 -8.68 -11.36 3.86
CA ALA A 56 -7.36 -11.26 3.21
C ALA A 56 -6.31 -12.11 3.93
N GLN A 57 -6.30 -12.10 5.27
CA GLN A 57 -5.43 -12.95 6.07
C GLN A 57 -5.74 -14.45 5.88
N GLN A 58 -7.01 -14.83 5.89
CA GLN A 58 -7.41 -16.23 5.71
C GLN A 58 -6.99 -16.79 4.33
N VAL A 59 -7.14 -15.98 3.27
CA VAL A 59 -6.69 -16.37 1.93
C VAL A 59 -5.17 -16.46 1.88
N LEU A 60 -4.44 -15.54 2.53
CA LEU A 60 -2.98 -15.60 2.63
C LEU A 60 -2.52 -16.86 3.37
N ASP A 61 -3.14 -17.19 4.51
CA ASP A 61 -2.79 -18.35 5.33
C ASP A 61 -3.01 -19.69 4.61
N GLY A 62 -3.94 -19.72 3.65
CA GLY A 62 -4.29 -20.86 2.81
C GLY A 62 -3.61 -20.88 1.45
N LEU A 63 -2.88 -19.83 1.06
CA LEU A 63 -2.32 -19.68 -0.28
C LEU A 63 -1.22 -20.72 -0.54
N THR A 64 -1.35 -21.48 -1.62
CA THR A 64 -0.30 -22.37 -2.12
C THR A 64 0.20 -21.95 -3.50
N LEU A 65 1.39 -22.46 -3.88
CA LEU A 65 1.92 -22.26 -5.23
C LEU A 65 0.98 -22.83 -6.31
N GLU A 66 0.39 -24.00 -6.05
CA GLU A 66 -0.51 -24.66 -6.99
C GLU A 66 -1.74 -23.81 -7.25
N ASP A 67 -2.27 -23.15 -6.22
CA ASP A 67 -3.39 -22.20 -6.37
C ASP A 67 -3.05 -21.06 -7.32
N LEU A 68 -1.87 -20.45 -7.18
CA LEU A 68 -1.42 -19.35 -8.04
C LEU A 68 -1.18 -19.81 -9.49
N LYS A 69 -0.65 -21.02 -9.69
CA LYS A 69 -0.39 -21.59 -11.02
C LYS A 69 -1.69 -21.98 -11.74
N ASN A 70 -2.61 -22.62 -11.02
CA ASN A 70 -3.85 -23.14 -11.56
C ASN A 70 -4.98 -22.10 -11.62
N ALA A 71 -4.75 -20.90 -11.09
CA ALA A 71 -5.72 -19.82 -11.11
C ALA A 71 -6.15 -19.43 -12.54
N ILE A 72 -7.46 -19.30 -12.73
CA ILE A 72 -8.05 -18.86 -13.99
C ILE A 72 -7.90 -17.34 -14.10
N VAL A 73 -6.93 -16.88 -14.90
CA VAL A 73 -6.75 -15.46 -15.17
C VAL A 73 -7.69 -15.03 -16.30
N SER A 74 -8.75 -14.31 -15.92
CA SER A 74 -9.74 -13.75 -16.84
C SER A 74 -9.49 -12.26 -17.09
N ARG A 75 -10.28 -11.67 -18.00
CA ARG A 75 -10.29 -10.22 -18.21
C ARG A 75 -10.68 -9.46 -16.94
N ALA A 76 -11.62 -10.02 -16.16
CA ALA A 76 -12.08 -9.41 -14.92
C ALA A 76 -10.98 -9.43 -13.85
N SER A 77 -10.30 -10.56 -13.63
CA SER A 77 -9.22 -10.62 -12.66
C SER A 77 -8.01 -9.76 -13.07
N SER A 78 -7.72 -9.68 -14.36
CA SER A 78 -6.70 -8.76 -14.90
C SER A 78 -7.07 -7.28 -14.71
N ALA A 79 -8.35 -6.92 -14.88
CA ALA A 79 -8.81 -5.56 -14.64
C ALA A 79 -8.72 -5.20 -13.14
N LEU A 80 -9.09 -6.12 -12.26
CA LEU A 80 -8.98 -5.96 -10.81
C LEU A 80 -7.50 -5.79 -10.40
N ALA A 81 -6.60 -6.62 -10.93
CA ALA A 81 -5.16 -6.51 -10.68
C ALA A 81 -4.59 -5.16 -11.13
N LYS A 82 -4.97 -4.68 -12.32
CA LYS A 82 -4.57 -3.34 -12.81
C LYS A 82 -5.10 -2.22 -11.92
N ALA A 83 -6.34 -2.33 -11.43
CA ALA A 83 -6.91 -1.35 -10.53
C ALA A 83 -6.20 -1.33 -9.18
N ALA A 84 -5.91 -2.50 -8.61
CA ALA A 84 -5.14 -2.64 -7.37
C ALA A 84 -3.73 -2.05 -7.51
N HIS A 85 -3.02 -2.39 -8.59
CA HIS A 85 -1.69 -1.84 -8.86
C HIS A 85 -1.69 -0.32 -8.97
N ARG A 86 -2.61 0.26 -9.75
CA ARG A 86 -2.73 1.73 -9.89
C ARG A 86 -3.02 2.41 -8.55
N TRP A 87 -3.88 1.80 -7.73
CA TRP A 87 -4.19 2.33 -6.42
C TRP A 87 -2.96 2.32 -5.51
N GLN A 88 -2.22 1.20 -5.45
CA GLN A 88 -1.00 1.07 -4.66
C GLN A 88 0.11 2.01 -5.15
N GLN A 89 0.35 2.06 -6.45
CA GLN A 89 1.36 2.92 -7.07
C GLN A 89 1.08 4.39 -6.78
N ARG A 90 -0.16 4.85 -6.99
CA ARG A 90 -0.54 6.25 -6.71
C ARG A 90 -0.25 6.64 -5.26
N LEU A 91 -0.69 5.83 -4.29
CA LEU A 91 -0.47 6.14 -2.87
C LEU A 91 1.00 6.02 -2.48
N SER A 92 1.72 5.04 -3.02
CA SER A 92 3.16 4.88 -2.80
C SER A 92 3.93 6.10 -3.32
N ASP A 93 3.65 6.54 -4.55
CA ASP A 93 4.29 7.70 -5.17
C ASP A 93 3.97 8.98 -4.40
N GLN A 94 2.72 9.18 -3.98
CA GLN A 94 2.34 10.31 -3.12
C GLN A 94 3.10 10.28 -1.79
N ALA A 95 3.14 9.13 -1.11
CA ALA A 95 3.86 8.97 0.14
C ALA A 95 5.36 9.26 -0.02
N LYS A 96 5.99 8.69 -1.05
CA LYS A 96 7.39 8.97 -1.40
C LYS A 96 7.62 10.44 -1.71
N GLY A 97 6.72 11.08 -2.45
CA GLY A 97 6.81 12.52 -2.74
C GLY A 97 6.81 13.38 -1.47
N VAL A 98 5.95 13.05 -0.50
CA VAL A 98 5.92 13.70 0.83
C VAL A 98 7.22 13.44 1.59
N LEU A 99 7.67 12.18 1.66
CA LEU A 99 8.91 11.80 2.35
C LEU A 99 10.14 12.46 1.73
N THR A 100 10.26 12.47 0.40
CA THR A 100 11.32 13.17 -0.34
C THR A 100 11.32 14.65 0.02
N THR A 101 10.15 15.30 0.00
CA THR A 101 10.03 16.72 0.34
C THR A 101 10.42 16.98 1.80
N TYR A 102 10.02 16.10 2.72
CA TYR A 102 10.37 16.19 4.14
C TYR A 102 11.88 16.03 4.37
N VAL A 103 12.50 14.98 3.82
CA VAL A 103 13.94 14.72 3.96
C VAL A 103 14.76 15.86 3.40
N GLN A 104 14.38 16.41 2.24
CA GLN A 104 15.07 17.54 1.62
C GLN A 104 14.97 18.81 2.46
N ARG A 105 13.78 19.09 3.01
CA ARG A 105 13.52 20.33 3.75
C ARG A 105 14.08 20.32 5.17
N TYR A 106 13.93 19.22 5.89
CA TYR A 106 14.24 19.14 7.32
C TYR A 106 15.55 18.41 7.63
N ARG A 107 16.14 17.70 6.65
CA ARG A 107 17.42 16.98 6.79
C ARG A 107 17.50 16.11 8.06
N PRO A 108 16.48 15.29 8.36
CA PRO A 108 16.49 14.44 9.55
C PRO A 108 17.56 13.34 9.43
N THR A 109 17.98 12.78 10.56
CA THR A 109 18.71 11.52 10.58
C THR A 109 17.74 10.38 10.30
N VAL A 110 17.89 9.70 9.15
CA VAL A 110 17.00 8.60 8.74
C VAL A 110 17.68 7.25 8.94
N THR A 111 17.16 6.47 9.88
CA THR A 111 17.41 5.03 10.07
C THR A 111 16.25 4.21 9.49
N PRO A 112 16.39 2.89 9.27
CA PRO A 112 15.29 2.02 8.83
C PRO A 112 14.03 2.14 9.71
N ASP A 113 14.21 2.19 11.04
CA ASP A 113 13.10 2.32 11.99
C ASP A 113 12.41 3.67 11.87
N THR A 114 13.17 4.76 11.75
CA THR A 114 12.58 6.08 11.55
C THR A 114 11.88 6.19 10.20
N LEU A 115 12.39 5.55 9.14
CA LEU A 115 11.74 5.52 7.83
C LEU A 115 10.41 4.77 7.88
N SER A 116 10.38 3.61 8.56
CA SER A 116 9.14 2.87 8.78
C SER A 116 8.13 3.70 9.59
N SER A 117 8.58 4.38 10.64
CA SER A 117 7.75 5.28 11.44
C SER A 117 7.20 6.44 10.60
N MET A 118 8.04 7.07 9.76
CA MET A 118 7.64 8.16 8.88
C MET A 118 6.63 7.68 7.83
N ALA A 119 6.90 6.55 7.17
CA ALA A 119 5.99 5.96 6.20
C ALA A 119 4.62 5.68 6.84
N THR A 120 4.60 5.07 8.03
CA THR A 120 3.37 4.80 8.78
C THR A 120 2.55 6.06 9.06
N SER A 121 3.20 7.18 9.38
CA SER A 121 2.53 8.47 9.59
C SER A 121 2.09 9.15 8.30
N VAL A 122 2.76 8.89 7.18
CA VAL A 122 2.42 9.51 5.88
C VAL A 122 1.23 8.83 5.20
N ILE A 123 1.10 7.50 5.30
CA ILE A 123 0.00 6.77 4.65
C ILE A 123 -1.39 7.39 4.90
N PRO A 124 -1.81 7.69 6.15
CA PRO A 124 -3.12 8.31 6.37
C PRO A 124 -3.23 9.73 5.78
N LEU A 125 -2.12 10.46 5.64
CA LEU A 125 -2.13 11.83 5.08
C LEU A 125 -2.34 11.88 3.57
N VAL A 126 -1.89 10.85 2.85
CA VAL A 126 -1.98 10.80 1.38
C VAL A 126 -3.21 10.02 0.90
N ASN A 127 -3.92 9.38 1.81
CA ASN A 127 -5.06 8.55 1.50
C ASN A 127 -6.38 9.29 1.79
N ASP A 128 -7.09 9.68 0.74
CA ASP A 128 -8.36 10.44 0.81
C ASP A 128 -9.59 9.58 1.20
N GLY A 129 -9.40 8.41 1.81
CA GLY A 129 -10.50 7.47 2.02
C GLY A 129 -10.26 6.45 3.12
N VAL A 130 -11.07 5.40 3.14
CA VAL A 130 -10.92 4.31 4.10
C VAL A 130 -9.86 3.33 3.59
N ILE A 131 -8.88 3.02 4.44
CA ILE A 131 -7.81 2.05 4.17
C ILE A 131 -7.86 0.93 5.21
N THR A 132 -7.66 -0.31 4.78
CA THR A 132 -7.56 -1.45 5.70
C THR A 132 -6.18 -1.56 6.33
N ARG A 133 -6.03 -2.38 7.38
CA ARG A 133 -4.72 -2.63 8.00
C ARG A 133 -3.75 -3.25 7.00
N SER A 134 -4.20 -4.29 6.32
CA SER A 134 -3.39 -5.04 5.35
C SER A 134 -2.89 -4.13 4.25
N GLU A 135 -3.75 -3.26 3.72
CA GLU A 135 -3.39 -2.24 2.75
C GLU A 135 -2.35 -1.27 3.30
N ALA A 136 -2.56 -0.73 4.51
CA ALA A 136 -1.63 0.20 5.13
C ALA A 136 -0.25 -0.42 5.37
N ILE A 137 -0.19 -1.63 5.95
CA ILE A 137 1.07 -2.34 6.22
C ILE A 137 1.77 -2.71 4.91
N GLY A 138 1.03 -3.19 3.91
CA GLY A 138 1.57 -3.48 2.59
C GLY A 138 2.16 -2.24 1.92
N LEU A 139 1.48 -1.09 2.01
CA LEU A 139 1.97 0.19 1.50
C LEU A 139 3.22 0.68 2.26
N VAL A 140 3.24 0.58 3.59
CA VAL A 140 4.42 0.94 4.39
C VAL A 140 5.61 0.08 3.97
N SER A 141 5.43 -1.24 3.87
CA SER A 141 6.46 -2.17 3.41
C SER A 141 6.96 -1.79 2.00
N LEU A 142 6.05 -1.51 1.07
CA LEU A 142 6.40 -1.08 -0.29
C LEU A 142 7.19 0.23 -0.29
N VAL A 143 6.73 1.25 0.43
CA VAL A 143 7.40 2.56 0.51
C VAL A 143 8.78 2.42 1.13
N VAL A 144 8.91 1.73 2.26
CA VAL A 144 10.19 1.55 2.96
C VAL A 144 11.20 0.81 2.07
N GLN A 145 10.77 -0.21 1.32
CA GLN A 145 11.66 -0.97 0.45
C GLN A 145 12.10 -0.23 -0.82
N THR A 146 11.26 0.67 -1.32
CA THR A 146 11.47 1.30 -2.63
C THR A 146 11.75 2.81 -2.54
N PHE A 147 11.87 3.36 -1.33
CA PHE A 147 12.22 4.76 -1.12
C PHE A 147 13.73 4.97 -1.29
N ASP A 148 14.10 5.80 -2.27
CA ASP A 148 15.48 6.17 -2.51
C ASP A 148 15.89 7.34 -1.59
N LEU A 149 16.38 6.98 -0.40
CA LEU A 149 16.88 7.93 0.59
C LEU A 149 18.09 8.72 0.08
N GLU A 150 18.99 8.12 -0.68
CA GLU A 150 20.19 8.80 -1.18
C GLU A 150 19.85 9.89 -2.18
N SER A 151 18.91 9.62 -3.09
CA SER A 151 18.41 10.62 -4.03
C SER A 151 17.65 11.72 -3.32
N ALA A 152 16.83 11.39 -2.31
CA ALA A 152 16.16 12.38 -1.48
C ALA A 152 17.18 13.29 -0.76
N ILE A 153 18.22 12.74 -0.14
CA ILE A 153 19.28 13.51 0.53
C ILE A 153 20.06 14.38 -0.47
N ARG A 154 20.33 13.90 -1.69
CA ARG A 154 21.02 14.71 -2.70
C ARG A 154 20.15 15.82 -3.31
N GLY A 155 18.86 15.88 -2.97
CA GLY A 155 17.95 16.88 -3.55
C GLY A 155 17.51 16.54 -4.98
N SER A 156 17.80 15.33 -5.46
CA SER A 156 17.34 14.86 -6.77
C SER A 156 15.92 14.29 -6.62
N ILE A 157 15.03 14.72 -7.51
CA ILE A 157 13.67 14.17 -7.61
C ILE A 157 13.68 13.14 -8.75
N PRO A 158 13.43 11.85 -8.46
CA PRO A 158 13.26 10.84 -9.50
C PRO A 158 12.18 11.26 -10.51
N ALA A 159 12.35 10.89 -11.77
CA ALA A 159 11.42 11.28 -12.84
C ALA A 159 9.99 10.82 -12.55
N GLU A 160 9.81 9.64 -11.95
CA GLU A 160 8.50 9.12 -11.53
C GLU A 160 7.80 10.00 -10.48
N LEU A 161 8.55 10.70 -9.64
CA LEU A 161 7.99 11.52 -8.55
C LEU A 161 7.79 12.99 -8.95
N ALA A 162 8.24 13.40 -10.14
CA ALA A 162 8.19 14.79 -10.58
C ALA A 162 6.76 15.38 -10.57
N ALA A 163 5.74 14.56 -10.82
CA ALA A 163 4.34 14.99 -10.81
C ALA A 163 3.76 15.17 -9.39
N VAL A 164 4.28 14.43 -8.41
CA VAL A 164 3.75 14.40 -7.03
C VAL A 164 4.53 15.30 -6.08
N VAL A 165 5.80 15.62 -6.39
CA VAL A 165 6.57 16.61 -5.62
C VAL A 165 6.16 18.01 -6.06
N ASN A 166 5.22 18.60 -5.33
CA ASN A 166 4.59 19.87 -5.65
C ASN A 166 4.19 20.63 -4.36
N ALA A 167 3.40 21.70 -4.48
CA ALA A 167 2.96 22.48 -3.31
C ALA A 167 2.18 21.63 -2.29
N THR A 168 1.40 20.65 -2.74
CA THR A 168 0.66 19.73 -1.87
C THR A 168 1.61 18.83 -1.09
N SER A 169 2.62 18.23 -1.72
CA SER A 169 3.61 17.42 -0.98
C SER A 169 4.40 18.27 0.01
N ALA A 170 4.66 19.54 -0.29
CA ALA A 170 5.31 20.47 0.63
C ALA A 170 4.44 20.87 1.81
N ALA A 171 3.12 20.94 1.65
CA ALA A 171 2.18 21.13 2.75
C ALA A 171 2.10 19.87 3.62
N LEU A 172 1.93 18.70 3.00
CA LEU A 172 1.89 17.41 3.70
C LEU A 172 3.20 17.09 4.42
N ALA A 173 4.36 17.50 3.88
CA ALA A 173 5.65 17.35 4.56
C ALA A 173 5.76 18.22 5.81
N GLN A 174 5.12 19.39 5.84
CA GLN A 174 5.02 20.22 7.06
C GLN A 174 4.11 19.55 8.08
N THR A 175 2.95 19.03 7.64
CA THR A 175 2.04 18.25 8.48
C THR A 175 2.74 17.01 9.06
N LEU A 176 3.55 16.32 8.26
CA LEU A 176 4.37 15.20 8.72
C LEU A 176 5.35 15.63 9.82
N ALA A 177 6.03 16.77 9.65
CA ALA A 177 6.94 17.30 10.68
C ALA A 177 6.22 17.52 12.01
N ILE A 178 5.00 18.06 11.97
CA ILE A 178 4.15 18.27 13.15
C ILE A 178 3.81 16.93 13.82
N ILE A 179 3.36 15.93 13.06
CA ILE A 179 3.00 14.60 13.60
C ILE A 179 4.20 13.93 14.25
N LEU A 180 5.36 13.96 13.60
CA LEU A 180 6.57 13.33 14.13
C LEU A 180 7.02 13.99 15.44
N ASN A 181 6.86 15.31 15.55
CA ASN A 181 7.14 16.04 16.80
C ASN A 181 6.13 15.72 17.91
N GLN A 182 4.91 15.32 17.55
CA GLN A 182 3.85 14.95 18.50
C GLN A 182 3.83 13.46 18.85
N LYS A 183 4.74 12.65 18.29
CA LYS A 183 4.74 11.19 18.49
C LYS A 183 4.70 10.76 19.96
N PRO A 184 5.48 11.34 20.91
CA PRO A 184 5.41 10.95 22.32
C PRO A 184 4.01 11.19 22.93
N MET A 185 3.34 12.28 22.53
CA MET A 185 1.98 12.57 22.96
C MET A 185 0.99 11.55 22.38
N ALA A 186 1.12 11.21 21.09
CA ALA A 186 0.26 10.22 20.44
C ALA A 186 0.41 8.82 21.09
N GLU A 187 1.62 8.43 21.49
CA GLU A 187 1.90 7.19 22.22
C GLU A 187 1.23 7.19 23.60
N ALA A 188 1.41 8.25 24.39
CA ALA A 188 0.77 8.41 25.70
C ALA A 188 -0.77 8.35 25.63
N VAL A 189 -1.38 8.98 24.62
CA VAL A 189 -2.83 8.92 24.39
C VAL A 189 -3.25 7.51 24.02
N SER A 190 -2.52 6.85 23.11
CA SER A 190 -2.80 5.48 22.69
C SER A 190 -2.75 4.51 23.87
N GLU A 191 -1.73 4.61 24.73
CA GLU A 191 -1.60 3.80 25.95
C GLU A 191 -2.76 4.05 26.91
N THR A 192 -3.13 5.32 27.13
CA THR A 192 -4.25 5.69 28.00
C THR A 192 -5.58 5.10 27.51
N VAL A 193 -5.86 5.21 26.20
CA VAL A 193 -7.07 4.63 25.59
C VAL A 193 -7.06 3.11 25.71
N THR A 194 -5.91 2.48 25.47
CA THR A 194 -5.75 1.02 25.56
C THR A 194 -6.03 0.51 26.97
N ALA A 195 -5.39 1.11 27.96
CA ALA A 195 -5.57 0.74 29.36
C ALA A 195 -7.03 0.93 29.81
N TYR A 196 -7.70 1.97 29.32
CA TYR A 196 -9.12 2.19 29.58
C TYR A 196 -9.98 1.07 28.96
N ILE A 197 -9.76 0.73 27.70
CA ILE A 197 -10.52 -0.31 26.98
C ILE A 197 -10.31 -1.68 27.62
N GLU A 198 -9.07 -2.06 27.91
CA GLU A 198 -8.75 -3.34 28.55
C GLU A 198 -9.46 -3.49 29.90
N LYS A 199 -9.56 -2.38 30.67
CA LYS A 199 -10.16 -2.39 31.99
C LYS A 199 -11.69 -2.32 31.98
N TYR A 200 -12.29 -1.58 31.03
CA TYR A 200 -13.71 -1.21 31.10
C TYR A 200 -14.54 -1.67 29.90
N ALA A 201 -13.94 -1.92 28.74
CA ALA A 201 -14.68 -2.26 27.52
C ALA A 201 -13.86 -3.14 26.53
N PRO A 202 -13.38 -4.33 26.94
CA PRO A 202 -12.45 -5.15 26.12
C PRO A 202 -13.05 -5.66 24.80
N GLY A 203 -14.37 -5.55 24.60
CA GLY A 203 -15.07 -5.95 23.37
C GLY A 203 -15.29 -4.83 22.35
N LEU A 204 -14.72 -3.64 22.54
CA LEU A 204 -14.94 -2.51 21.64
C LEU A 204 -14.27 -2.75 20.28
N VAL A 205 -15.07 -2.82 19.22
CA VAL A 205 -14.59 -3.10 17.84
C VAL A 205 -14.08 -1.85 17.14
N ASN A 206 -14.45 -0.64 17.58
CA ASN A 206 -13.94 0.62 17.02
C ASN A 206 -13.84 1.66 18.14
N ILE A 207 -12.74 2.43 18.14
CA ILE A 207 -12.41 3.42 19.15
C ILE A 207 -12.80 4.78 18.61
N GLY A 208 -13.87 5.36 19.19
CA GLY A 208 -14.39 6.65 18.78
C GLY A 208 -13.44 7.80 19.09
N SER A 209 -13.50 8.83 18.25
CA SER A 209 -12.72 10.07 18.41
C SER A 209 -12.95 10.75 19.75
N ASP A 210 -14.13 10.63 20.34
CA ASP A 210 -14.47 11.24 21.63
C ASP A 210 -13.70 10.62 22.80
N LEU A 211 -13.48 9.30 22.74
CA LEU A 211 -12.66 8.60 23.73
C LEU A 211 -11.19 9.02 23.61
N ILE A 212 -10.70 9.14 22.37
CA ILE A 212 -9.34 9.60 22.09
C ILE A 212 -9.16 11.05 22.53
N ALA A 213 -10.12 11.94 22.25
CA ALA A 213 -10.12 13.33 22.69
C ALA A 213 -10.15 13.47 24.22
N THR A 214 -10.90 12.59 24.90
CA THR A 214 -10.94 12.52 26.36
C THR A 214 -9.58 12.07 26.93
N ALA A 215 -8.97 11.04 26.33
CA ALA A 215 -7.65 10.58 26.71
C ALA A 215 -6.57 11.65 26.45
N LEU A 216 -6.62 12.33 25.31
CA LEU A 216 -5.76 13.48 25.01
C LEU A 216 -5.90 14.58 26.06
N SER A 217 -7.13 14.92 26.45
CA SER A 217 -7.36 15.90 27.52
C SER A 217 -6.78 15.46 28.86
N ALA A 218 -6.79 14.16 29.16
CA ALA A 218 -6.19 13.61 30.37
C ALA A 218 -4.66 13.64 30.32
N VAL A 219 -4.04 13.30 29.19
CA VAL A 219 -2.58 13.38 28.98
C VAL A 219 -2.12 14.83 29.07
N LEU A 220 -2.83 15.77 28.44
CA LEU A 220 -2.51 17.21 28.48
C LEU A 220 -2.62 17.81 29.90
N LYS A 221 -3.54 17.30 30.74
CA LYS A 221 -3.64 17.74 32.15
C LYS A 221 -2.50 17.20 33.02
N ASN A 222 -1.89 16.08 32.63
CA ASN A 222 -0.84 15.40 33.37
C ASN A 222 0.49 15.39 32.58
N GLN A 223 0.77 16.43 31.79
CA GLN A 223 1.97 16.51 30.92
C GLN A 223 3.29 16.20 31.64
N VAL A 224 3.40 16.58 32.91
CA VAL A 224 4.59 16.33 33.74
C VAL A 224 4.81 14.82 33.95
N ASP A 225 3.74 14.05 34.17
CA ASP A 225 3.81 12.60 34.38
C ASP A 225 4.22 11.85 33.10
N PHE A 226 3.89 12.43 31.94
CA PHE A 226 4.26 11.90 30.62
C PHE A 226 5.55 12.49 30.05
N ASN A 227 6.22 13.41 30.78
CA ASN A 227 7.41 14.12 30.33
C ASN A 227 7.23 14.81 28.95
N LEU A 228 6.10 15.51 28.77
CA LEU A 228 5.72 16.17 27.51
C LEU A 228 5.83 17.69 27.63
N ASP A 229 6.55 18.31 26.70
CA ASP A 229 6.67 19.77 26.56
C ASP A 229 6.09 20.23 25.23
N VAL A 230 4.80 19.98 25.01
CA VAL A 230 4.11 20.27 23.73
C VAL A 230 2.82 21.03 23.99
N GLN A 231 2.74 22.25 23.47
CA GLN A 231 1.48 22.99 23.34
C GLN A 231 0.85 22.67 21.98
N LEU A 232 -0.41 22.23 21.99
CA LEU A 232 -1.15 21.89 20.78
C LEU A 232 -2.13 23.01 20.41
N THR A 233 -2.11 23.43 19.14
CA THR A 233 -3.22 24.23 18.59
C THR A 233 -4.45 23.35 18.39
N VAL A 234 -5.62 23.95 18.13
CA VAL A 234 -6.86 23.20 17.85
C VAL A 234 -6.70 22.29 16.61
N ILE A 235 -5.97 22.76 15.60
CA ILE A 235 -5.70 22.00 14.37
C ILE A 235 -4.80 20.80 14.68
N ASP A 236 -3.78 21.00 15.51
CA ASP A 236 -2.86 19.95 15.94
C ASP A 236 -3.54 18.88 16.79
N GLN A 237 -4.50 19.26 17.64
CA GLN A 237 -5.28 18.30 18.42
C GLN A 237 -6.12 17.39 17.52
N ALA A 238 -6.80 17.97 16.52
CA ALA A 238 -7.59 17.19 15.56
C ALA A 238 -6.70 16.22 14.78
N LEU A 239 -5.53 16.70 14.33
CA LEU A 239 -4.54 15.87 13.64
C LEU A 239 -4.04 14.72 14.53
N LEU A 240 -3.74 14.98 15.80
CA LEU A 240 -3.31 13.94 16.74
C LEU A 240 -4.40 12.90 16.96
N ILE A 241 -5.65 13.34 17.15
CA ILE A 241 -6.80 12.42 17.30
C ILE A 241 -6.94 11.53 16.08
N GLU A 242 -6.79 12.08 14.88
CA GLU A 242 -6.85 11.32 13.62
C GLU A 242 -5.70 10.29 13.54
N GLN A 243 -4.47 10.69 13.86
CA GLN A 243 -3.31 9.79 13.86
C GLN A 243 -3.46 8.65 14.88
N VAL A 244 -3.90 8.97 16.10
CA VAL A 244 -4.15 7.95 17.13
C VAL A 244 -5.32 7.05 16.74
N SER A 245 -6.38 7.60 16.16
CA SER A 245 -7.51 6.81 15.65
C SER A 245 -7.04 5.83 14.58
N PHE A 246 -6.23 6.28 13.63
CA PHE A 246 -5.65 5.41 12.61
C PHE A 246 -4.80 4.30 13.23
N GLN A 247 -3.89 4.63 14.17
CA GLN A 247 -3.07 3.63 14.84
C GLN A 247 -3.90 2.59 15.61
N LEU A 248 -4.92 3.04 16.34
CA LEU A 248 -5.72 2.17 17.19
C LEU A 248 -6.74 1.34 16.40
N ASN A 249 -7.39 1.92 15.39
CA ASN A 249 -8.47 1.27 14.65
C ASN A 249 -7.97 0.57 13.38
N ALA A 250 -7.03 1.16 12.64
CA ALA A 250 -6.49 0.53 11.45
C ALA A 250 -5.33 -0.42 11.80
N LEU A 251 -4.37 -0.04 12.65
CA LEU A 251 -3.17 -0.88 12.85
C LEU A 251 -3.32 -1.96 13.92
N ARG A 252 -4.18 -1.81 14.94
CA ARG A 252 -4.29 -2.77 16.06
C ARG A 252 -5.45 -3.78 15.97
N GLN A 253 -6.53 -3.49 15.25
CA GLN A 253 -7.77 -4.31 15.33
C GLN A 253 -7.84 -5.54 14.41
N SER A 254 -6.71 -6.10 13.97
CA SER A 254 -6.74 -7.31 13.14
C SER A 254 -6.75 -8.61 13.96
N PRO A 255 -7.37 -9.67 13.42
CA PRO A 255 -7.35 -10.99 14.05
C PRO A 255 -5.91 -11.48 14.23
N LEU A 256 -5.65 -12.23 15.30
CA LEU A 256 -4.39 -12.95 15.42
C LEU A 256 -4.26 -13.90 14.22
N PRO A 257 -3.09 -13.95 13.56
CA PRO A 257 -2.88 -14.88 12.47
C PRO A 257 -3.12 -16.31 12.94
N SER A 258 -3.71 -17.14 12.07
CA SER A 258 -4.03 -18.53 12.43
C SER A 258 -2.78 -19.42 12.57
N LYS A 259 -1.63 -18.90 12.15
CA LYS A 259 -0.29 -19.50 12.20
C LYS A 259 0.72 -18.46 12.69
N PRO A 260 1.89 -18.85 13.24
CA PRO A 260 2.91 -17.90 13.62
C PRO A 260 3.47 -17.16 12.39
N ALA A 261 3.76 -15.87 12.53
CA ALA A 261 4.15 -14.99 11.42
C ALA A 261 5.35 -15.49 10.59
N TRP A 262 6.33 -16.14 11.23
CA TRP A 262 7.48 -16.72 10.53
C TRP A 262 7.10 -17.90 9.62
N ALA A 263 6.06 -18.67 9.97
CA ALA A 263 5.60 -19.79 9.16
C ALA A 263 4.82 -19.31 7.93
N ILE A 264 4.00 -18.26 8.11
CA ILE A 264 3.31 -17.58 7.01
C ILE A 264 4.34 -16.97 6.05
N ALA A 265 5.33 -16.25 6.58
CA ALA A 265 6.40 -15.66 5.79
C ALA A 265 7.18 -16.72 5.00
N ALA A 266 7.57 -17.83 5.63
CA ALA A 266 8.29 -18.91 4.94
C ALA A 266 7.45 -19.54 3.81
N GLN A 267 6.17 -19.81 4.06
CA GLN A 267 5.25 -20.38 3.06
C GLN A 267 5.03 -19.42 1.89
N VAL A 268 4.75 -18.15 2.17
CA VAL A 268 4.51 -17.12 1.16
C VAL A 268 5.78 -16.85 0.36
N ASN A 269 6.93 -16.68 1.00
CA ASN A 269 8.19 -16.45 0.31
C ASN A 269 8.55 -17.63 -0.59
N THR A 270 8.39 -18.86 -0.09
CA THR A 270 8.61 -20.07 -0.91
C THR A 270 7.67 -20.08 -2.12
N ALA A 271 6.38 -19.79 -1.93
CA ALA A 271 5.41 -19.78 -3.02
C ALA A 271 5.71 -18.67 -4.04
N VAL A 272 6.07 -17.47 -3.61
CA VAL A 272 6.42 -16.35 -4.49
C VAL A 272 7.74 -16.62 -5.23
N GLU A 273 8.80 -17.03 -4.53
CA GLU A 273 10.09 -17.35 -5.13
C GLU A 273 9.96 -18.46 -6.18
N GLN A 274 9.21 -19.52 -5.86
CA GLN A 274 8.95 -20.60 -6.81
C GLN A 274 8.07 -20.12 -7.97
N TYR A 275 7.12 -19.23 -7.74
CA TYR A 275 6.31 -18.65 -8.80
C TYR A 275 7.18 -17.81 -9.77
N LEU A 276 8.05 -16.94 -9.24
CA LEU A 276 8.97 -16.13 -10.02
C LEU A 276 10.00 -16.97 -10.77
N HIS A 277 10.59 -17.98 -10.11
CA HIS A 277 11.57 -18.88 -10.72
C HIS A 277 10.98 -19.67 -11.90
N ASN A 278 9.76 -20.19 -11.75
CA ASN A 278 9.08 -20.94 -12.80
C ASN A 278 8.60 -20.04 -13.96
N ARG A 279 8.54 -18.72 -13.78
CA ARG A 279 8.20 -17.75 -14.83
C ARG A 279 9.38 -17.47 -15.76
N GLY A 280 10.63 -17.69 -15.30
CA GLY A 280 11.83 -17.52 -16.11
C GLY A 280 11.84 -18.35 -17.41
N ASP A 281 11.02 -19.41 -17.47
CA ASP A 281 10.93 -20.31 -18.63
C ASP A 281 9.63 -20.17 -19.47
N GLN A 282 8.68 -19.28 -19.14
CA GLN A 282 7.45 -19.14 -19.96
C GLN A 282 6.68 -17.82 -19.74
N VAL A 283 6.43 -17.09 -20.83
CA VAL A 283 5.12 -16.57 -21.33
C VAL A 283 5.32 -15.25 -22.10
N ASP A 284 5.14 -15.34 -23.43
CA ASP A 284 4.86 -14.20 -24.31
C ASP A 284 3.38 -13.78 -24.14
N LEU A 285 3.16 -12.62 -23.52
CA LEU A 285 1.83 -12.07 -23.20
C LEU A 285 1.15 -11.37 -24.39
N THR A 286 1.66 -11.51 -25.62
CA THR A 286 1.02 -10.94 -26.83
C THR A 286 0.21 -11.96 -27.63
N ALA A 287 0.27 -13.25 -27.31
CA ALA A 287 -0.57 -14.27 -27.94
C ALA A 287 -2.01 -14.19 -27.41
N GLY A 288 -2.85 -13.47 -28.14
CA GLY A 288 -4.29 -13.43 -27.90
C GLY A 288 -4.87 -14.84 -27.77
N LEU A 289 -5.74 -15.02 -26.79
CA LEU A 289 -6.58 -16.19 -26.60
C LEU A 289 -7.27 -16.54 -27.93
N VAL A 290 -6.87 -17.65 -28.54
CA VAL A 290 -7.63 -18.28 -29.62
C VAL A 290 -8.85 -18.90 -28.97
N SER A 291 -10.02 -18.29 -29.15
CA SER A 291 -11.30 -18.93 -28.84
C SER A 291 -11.55 -20.05 -29.87
N ASP A 292 -12.07 -21.18 -29.42
CA ASP A 292 -12.46 -22.35 -30.24
C ASP A 292 -13.54 -22.06 -31.30
N ASP A 293 -14.00 -20.80 -31.40
CA ASP A 293 -14.99 -20.33 -32.38
C ASP A 293 -14.35 -19.70 -33.63
N GLY A 294 -13.01 -19.74 -33.75
CA GLY A 294 -12.29 -19.31 -34.96
C GLY A 294 -12.29 -17.80 -35.23
N LEU A 295 -12.73 -16.97 -34.30
CA LEU A 295 -12.76 -15.51 -34.44
C LEU A 295 -11.58 -14.87 -33.70
N SER A 296 -10.47 -14.65 -34.41
CA SER A 296 -9.36 -13.83 -33.94
C SER A 296 -9.73 -12.34 -34.00
N ILE A 297 -9.83 -11.67 -32.85
CA ILE A 297 -9.98 -10.21 -32.79
C ILE A 297 -8.58 -9.60 -32.69
N SER A 298 -7.96 -9.33 -33.83
CA SER A 298 -6.78 -8.46 -33.92
C SER A 298 -7.26 -7.02 -34.05
N SER A 299 -7.09 -6.19 -33.02
CA SER A 299 -7.23 -4.73 -33.18
C SER A 299 -5.88 -4.12 -33.57
N PRO A 300 -5.79 -3.43 -34.72
CA PRO A 300 -4.58 -2.72 -35.13
C PRO A 300 -4.59 -1.32 -34.51
N LEU A 301 -3.69 -1.05 -33.59
CA LEU A 301 -3.31 0.32 -33.23
C LEU A 301 -1.79 0.48 -33.37
N THR A 302 -1.31 0.32 -34.60
CA THR A 302 -0.04 0.88 -35.06
C THR A 302 -0.34 1.93 -36.12
N SER A 303 -0.51 3.17 -35.66
CA SER A 303 -0.48 4.34 -36.54
C SER A 303 0.95 4.51 -37.04
N THR A 304 1.27 3.94 -38.20
CA THR A 304 2.48 4.27 -38.94
C THR A 304 2.26 5.58 -39.69
N ARG A 305 2.56 6.69 -39.01
CA ARG A 305 2.76 7.98 -39.66
C ARG A 305 4.01 7.86 -40.53
N ARG A 306 3.80 7.68 -41.84
CA ARG A 306 4.84 7.60 -42.88
C ARG A 306 5.69 8.88 -42.88
N PRO A 307 7.01 8.85 -42.66
CA PRO A 307 7.87 9.95 -43.03
C PRO A 307 7.98 10.00 -44.56
N ALA A 308 7.82 11.18 -45.14
CA ALA A 308 7.95 11.41 -46.57
C ALA A 308 9.41 11.22 -47.02
N ASP A 309 9.61 10.52 -48.13
CA ASP A 309 10.91 10.43 -48.80
C ASP A 309 11.29 11.80 -49.40
N PRO A 310 12.56 12.24 -49.30
CA PRO A 310 13.06 13.37 -50.06
C PRO A 310 13.37 12.95 -51.52
N PRO A 311 13.30 13.89 -52.49
CA PRO A 311 13.38 13.56 -53.90
C PRO A 311 14.80 13.16 -54.33
N ALA A 312 14.86 12.30 -55.35
CA ALA A 312 16.09 11.85 -55.99
C ALA A 312 16.86 13.02 -56.60
N SER A 313 18.15 13.14 -56.23
CA SER A 313 19.12 13.93 -56.97
C SER A 313 19.77 13.04 -58.03
N ASP A 314 19.37 13.26 -59.27
CA ASP A 314 20.15 12.88 -60.45
C ASP A 314 21.47 13.66 -60.45
N SER A 315 22.59 12.96 -60.68
CA SER A 315 23.68 13.44 -61.54
C SER A 315 24.70 12.31 -61.84
N PRO A 316 25.43 12.40 -62.97
CA PRO A 316 25.78 11.24 -63.77
C PRO A 316 27.30 10.92 -63.83
N ALA A 317 27.57 9.86 -64.59
CA ALA A 317 28.79 9.58 -65.39
C ALA A 317 29.94 8.79 -64.75
N LEU A 318 30.08 7.55 -65.24
CA LEU A 318 31.30 7.04 -65.92
C LEU A 318 30.79 6.27 -67.16
N GLY A 319 31.18 6.58 -68.41
CA GLY A 319 32.14 7.56 -68.91
C GLY A 319 31.76 8.16 -70.24
#